data_AF-A0A3D4S2Z4-F1
#
_entry.id   AF-A0A3D4S2Z4-F1
#
_cell.length_a   1.000
_cell.length_b   1.000
_cell.length_c   1.000
_cell.angle_alpha   90.00
_cell.angle_beta   90.00
_cell.angle_gamma   90.00
#
_symmetry.space_group_name_H-M   'P 1'
#
loop_
_entity.id
_entity.type
_entity.pdbx_description
1 polymer ?
#
loop_
_entity_poly.entity_id
_entity_poly.type
_entity_poly.pdbx_seq_one_letter_code
_entity_poly.pdbx_strand_id
1 'polypeptide(L)'
;MKKETELKNEIIEKLLKSRWLNVYTKKLNKKFGKYATKTNGIESNPSKDSLISNLWESLEIYNRNHSLTDDYDKIEKYCYQKAYTMTSDEFVSETGKFRYGKKKEWVQRQVEFDDVKANQIECWDEYPVENGYVYTDNETVNKAYAIDILEKHFTKSQAVFCKSVLTLGTKATRKNFELTKQTFNNRFNRTIRAIEKKRHLYIDEVVTEAEKEINDKLELIDRVIKYVEQENSNEVQLFKLLLNLWDNELRYLYFETFGDYEKELALMNFRNNDGRKQAYKLINAVYAERDQLNDLLRCA
;
A
#
# COMPACT_ATOMS: atom_id res chain seq x y z
N MET A 1 16.63 16.90 11.45
CA MET A 1 15.64 16.91 10.36
C MET A 1 15.62 18.21 9.56
N LYS A 2 15.31 19.40 10.10
CA LYS A 2 15.26 20.66 9.31
C LYS A 2 16.54 20.95 8.48
N LYS A 3 17.73 20.76 9.06
CA LYS A 3 19.04 20.97 8.39
C LYS A 3 19.28 20.07 7.16
N GLU A 4 18.74 18.85 7.16
CA GLU A 4 18.97 17.90 6.06
C GLU A 4 18.08 18.20 4.86
N THR A 5 16.83 18.60 5.12
CA THR A 5 15.89 19.07 4.08
C THR A 5 16.39 20.36 3.41
N GLU A 6 16.95 21.28 4.20
CA GLU A 6 17.58 22.51 3.69
C GLU A 6 18.77 22.21 2.77
N LEU A 7 19.64 21.28 3.19
CA LEU A 7 20.81 20.86 2.39
C LEU A 7 20.40 20.18 1.07
N LYS A 8 19.36 19.34 1.09
CA LYS A 8 18.81 18.71 -0.14
C LYS A 8 18.30 19.75 -1.12
N ASN A 9 17.56 20.74 -0.64
CA ASN A 9 17.04 21.83 -1.47
C ASN A 9 18.19 22.66 -2.08
N GLU A 10 19.22 22.98 -1.29
CA GLU A 10 20.39 23.70 -1.78
C GLU A 10 21.14 22.93 -2.89
N ILE A 11 21.34 21.62 -2.69
CA ILE A 11 21.98 20.76 -3.68
C ILE A 11 21.14 20.70 -4.95
N ILE A 12 19.82 20.57 -4.86
CA ILE A 12 18.96 20.57 -6.04
C ILE A 12 19.00 21.90 -6.77
N GLU A 13 18.95 23.04 -6.07
CA GLU A 13 19.07 24.34 -6.72
C GLU A 13 20.39 24.49 -7.49
N LYS A 14 21.50 24.00 -6.92
CA LYS A 14 22.79 23.93 -7.59
C LYS A 14 22.74 23.01 -8.81
N LEU A 15 22.10 21.85 -8.71
CA LEU A 15 21.91 20.93 -9.83
C LEU A 15 21.09 21.58 -10.94
N LEU A 16 19.99 22.26 -10.64
CA LEU A 16 19.14 22.93 -11.65
C LEU A 16 19.86 24.05 -12.40
N LYS A 17 20.79 24.73 -11.74
CA LYS A 17 21.66 25.77 -12.35
C LYS A 17 22.85 25.19 -13.11
N SER A 18 23.10 23.89 -12.98
CA SER A 18 24.24 23.22 -13.61
C SER A 18 24.12 23.17 -15.14
N ARG A 19 25.26 23.33 -15.81
CA ARG A 19 25.38 23.12 -17.27
C ARG A 19 24.96 21.70 -17.69
N TRP A 20 25.09 20.72 -16.81
CA TRP A 20 24.78 19.32 -17.10
C TRP A 20 23.30 19.09 -17.38
N LEU A 21 22.40 19.92 -16.83
CA LEU A 21 20.98 19.86 -17.13
C LEU A 21 20.73 19.97 -18.62
N ASN A 22 21.33 20.99 -19.25
CA ASN A 22 21.20 21.24 -20.68
C ASN A 22 21.90 20.16 -21.51
N VAL A 23 23.05 19.64 -21.04
CA VAL A 23 23.77 18.56 -21.73
C VAL A 23 22.95 17.27 -21.76
N TYR A 24 22.41 16.83 -20.63
CA TYR A 24 21.63 15.59 -20.54
C TYR A 24 20.25 15.73 -21.20
N THR A 25 19.63 16.91 -21.12
CA THR A 25 18.42 17.23 -21.88
C THR A 25 18.66 17.11 -23.38
N LYS A 26 19.76 17.67 -23.91
CA LYS A 26 20.12 17.52 -25.34
C LYS A 26 20.38 16.06 -25.72
N LYS A 27 21.01 15.27 -24.85
CA LYS A 27 21.21 13.83 -25.06
C LYS A 27 19.88 13.07 -25.13
N LEU A 28 18.94 13.38 -24.23
CA LEU A 28 17.59 12.80 -24.24
C LEU A 28 16.83 13.22 -25.50
N ASN A 29 16.81 14.50 -25.84
CA ASN A 29 16.17 14.99 -27.07
C ASN A 29 16.75 14.36 -28.34
N LYS A 30 18.08 14.20 -28.43
CA LYS A 30 18.71 13.50 -29.56
C LYS A 30 18.31 12.03 -29.64
N LYS A 31 18.15 11.37 -28.48
CA LYS A 31 17.82 9.94 -28.40
C LYS A 31 16.32 9.67 -28.59
N PHE A 32 15.46 10.60 -28.17
CA PHE A 32 14.01 10.47 -28.14
C PHE A 32 13.34 11.68 -28.80
N GLY A 33 13.69 11.94 -30.06
CA GLY A 33 13.34 13.16 -30.81
C GLY A 33 11.86 13.59 -30.80
N LYS A 34 10.92 12.69 -30.51
CA LYS A 34 9.49 13.00 -30.33
C LYS A 34 9.19 13.89 -29.11
N TYR A 35 10.08 13.96 -28.13
CA TYR A 35 9.94 14.78 -26.91
C TYR A 35 10.64 16.14 -27.00
N ALA A 36 11.15 16.51 -28.19
CA ALA A 36 11.77 17.79 -28.46
C ALA A 36 10.77 18.75 -29.13
N THR A 37 9.63 19.03 -28.49
CA THR A 37 8.62 19.92 -29.08
C THR A 37 8.80 21.36 -28.63
N LYS A 38 9.19 22.25 -29.54
CA LYS A 38 8.85 23.68 -29.41
C LYS A 38 7.41 23.83 -29.89
N THR A 39 6.48 24.10 -28.98
CA THR A 39 5.08 24.35 -29.33
C THR A 39 4.79 25.83 -29.09
N ASN A 40 4.54 26.59 -30.17
CA ASN A 40 3.96 27.94 -30.19
C ASN A 40 4.35 28.86 -29.00
N GLY A 41 5.63 29.19 -28.88
CA GLY A 41 6.10 30.22 -27.94
C GLY A 41 6.22 29.78 -26.47
N ILE A 42 5.83 28.56 -26.12
CA ILE A 42 6.06 27.98 -24.79
C ILE A 42 7.13 26.89 -24.93
N GLU A 43 8.29 27.09 -24.29
CA GLU A 43 9.37 26.10 -24.23
C GLU A 43 9.00 24.94 -23.29
N SER A 44 7.95 24.18 -23.61
CA SER A 44 7.71 22.89 -22.95
C SER A 44 8.75 21.91 -23.50
N ASN A 45 9.66 21.47 -22.64
CA ASN A 45 10.66 20.48 -23.01
C ASN A 45 10.47 19.25 -22.11
N PRO A 46 9.60 18.30 -22.51
CA PRO A 46 9.29 17.12 -21.72
C PRO A 46 10.53 16.35 -21.25
N SER A 47 11.58 16.28 -22.08
CA SER A 47 12.86 15.68 -21.67
C SER A 47 13.56 16.41 -20.53
N LYS A 48 13.47 17.75 -20.50
CA LYS A 48 14.02 18.58 -19.42
C LYS A 48 13.18 18.41 -18.16
N ASP A 49 11.86 18.44 -18.28
CA ASP A 49 10.93 18.35 -17.16
C ASP A 49 11.01 16.98 -16.47
N SER A 50 11.01 15.88 -17.24
CA SER A 50 11.22 14.53 -16.70
C SER A 50 12.61 14.36 -16.10
N LEU A 51 13.65 14.96 -16.70
CA LEU A 51 15.00 14.92 -16.14
C LEU A 51 15.07 15.67 -14.79
N ILE A 52 14.42 16.83 -14.67
CA ILE A 52 14.32 17.61 -13.42
C ILE A 52 13.61 16.79 -12.34
N SER A 53 12.48 16.17 -12.66
CA SER A 53 11.75 15.32 -11.72
C SER A 53 12.63 14.16 -11.22
N ASN A 54 13.39 13.53 -12.12
CA ASN A 54 14.25 12.40 -11.79
C ASN A 54 15.55 12.82 -11.06
N LEU A 55 15.94 14.10 -11.05
CA LEU A 55 17.08 14.59 -10.25
C LEU A 55 16.77 14.54 -8.75
N TRP A 56 15.55 14.88 -8.36
CA TRP A 56 15.10 14.76 -6.97
C TRP A 56 15.19 13.32 -6.47
N GLU A 57 14.66 12.38 -7.26
CA GLU A 57 14.71 10.96 -6.90
C GLU A 57 16.15 10.40 -6.92
N SER A 58 16.98 10.89 -7.84
CA SER A 58 18.40 10.50 -7.89
C SER A 58 19.18 10.98 -6.67
N LEU A 59 18.87 12.17 -6.15
CA LEU A 59 19.47 12.70 -4.93
C LEU A 59 19.03 11.91 -3.68
N GLU A 60 17.75 11.52 -3.60
CA GLU A 60 17.27 10.64 -2.53
C GLU A 60 17.96 9.27 -2.56
N ILE A 61 18.16 8.70 -3.76
CA ILE A 61 18.90 7.45 -3.92
C ILE A 61 20.37 7.63 -3.52
N TYR A 62 20.97 8.78 -3.82
CA TYR A 62 22.34 9.09 -3.37
C TYR A 62 22.41 9.14 -1.84
N ASN A 63 21.53 9.91 -1.19
CA ASN A 63 21.49 10.08 0.27
C ASN A 63 21.30 8.76 1.04
N ARG A 64 20.59 7.79 0.46
CA ARG A 64 20.43 6.46 1.08
C ARG A 64 21.73 5.66 1.15
N ASN A 65 22.70 5.96 0.28
CA ASN A 65 23.91 5.16 0.09
C ASN A 65 25.21 5.94 0.38
N HIS A 66 25.14 7.28 0.45
CA HIS A 66 26.28 8.20 0.56
C HIS A 66 25.88 9.46 1.34
N SER A 67 26.87 10.23 1.81
CA SER A 67 26.61 11.47 2.56
C SER A 67 26.33 12.66 1.63
N LEU A 68 25.33 13.48 1.96
CA LEU A 68 25.07 14.73 1.25
C LEU A 68 26.13 15.82 1.48
N THR A 69 27.06 15.61 2.42
CA THR A 69 28.22 16.47 2.64
C THR A 69 29.42 16.13 1.74
N ASP A 70 29.28 15.14 0.86
CA ASP A 70 30.31 14.75 -0.08
C ASP A 70 30.59 15.88 -1.10
N ASP A 71 31.73 15.75 -1.79
CA ASP A 71 32.10 16.64 -2.89
C ASP A 71 30.96 16.79 -3.91
N TYR A 72 30.53 18.03 -4.13
CA TYR A 72 29.41 18.36 -5.01
C TYR A 72 29.60 17.81 -6.43
N ASP A 73 30.84 17.75 -6.94
CA ASP A 73 31.13 17.18 -8.26
C ASP A 73 30.78 15.69 -8.35
N LYS A 74 30.90 14.94 -7.25
CA LYS A 74 30.51 13.52 -7.17
C LYS A 74 28.99 13.39 -7.13
N ILE A 75 28.34 14.20 -6.30
CA ILE A 75 26.87 14.25 -6.18
C ILE A 75 26.26 14.61 -7.53
N GLU A 76 26.80 15.63 -8.20
CA GLU A 76 26.37 16.11 -9.51
C GLU A 76 26.48 15.02 -10.58
N LYS A 77 27.66 14.39 -10.72
CA LYS A 77 27.85 13.31 -11.70
C LYS A 77 26.89 12.14 -11.46
N TYR A 78 26.73 11.70 -10.21
CA TYR A 78 25.83 10.61 -9.87
C TYR A 78 24.38 10.96 -10.20
N CYS A 79 23.90 12.10 -9.71
CA CYS A 79 22.50 12.50 -9.85
C CYS A 79 22.12 12.63 -11.33
N TYR A 80 22.98 13.24 -12.14
CA TYR A 80 22.74 13.38 -13.57
C TYR A 80 22.77 12.05 -14.34
N GLN A 81 23.72 11.16 -14.03
CA GLN A 81 23.80 9.86 -14.69
C GLN A 81 22.61 8.96 -14.33
N LYS A 82 22.20 9.00 -13.06
CA LYS A 82 21.06 8.26 -12.55
C LYS A 82 19.75 8.80 -13.11
N ALA A 83 19.53 10.11 -13.06
CA ALA A 83 18.34 10.77 -13.60
C ALA A 83 18.20 10.56 -15.11
N TYR A 84 19.31 10.63 -15.85
CA TYR A 84 19.32 10.31 -17.28
C TYR A 84 18.95 8.86 -17.56
N THR A 85 19.43 7.92 -16.75
CA THR A 85 19.09 6.50 -16.91
C THR A 85 17.61 6.26 -16.62
N MET A 86 17.08 6.86 -15.56
CA MET A 86 15.66 6.76 -15.18
C MET A 86 14.75 7.37 -16.24
N THR A 87 15.07 8.58 -16.71
CA THR A 87 14.33 9.26 -17.78
C THR A 87 14.43 8.51 -19.11
N SER A 88 15.61 7.96 -19.44
CA SER A 88 15.77 7.14 -20.64
C SER A 88 15.00 5.82 -20.54
N ASP A 89 14.97 5.19 -19.36
CA ASP A 89 14.20 3.97 -19.17
C ASP A 89 12.71 4.30 -19.25
N GLU A 90 12.24 5.41 -18.66
CA GLU A 90 10.88 5.96 -18.83
C GLU A 90 10.50 6.12 -20.31
N PHE A 91 11.35 6.79 -21.10
CA PHE A 91 11.08 7.04 -22.52
C PHE A 91 11.16 5.80 -23.41
N VAL A 92 12.12 4.89 -23.17
CA VAL A 92 12.13 3.60 -23.90
C VAL A 92 10.93 2.76 -23.52
N SER A 93 10.49 2.85 -22.27
CA SER A 93 9.36 2.10 -21.81
C SER A 93 8.06 2.56 -22.48
N GLU A 94 7.91 3.83 -22.89
CA GLU A 94 6.79 4.24 -23.74
C GLU A 94 6.74 3.50 -25.09
N THR A 95 7.87 2.96 -25.58
CA THR A 95 7.91 2.09 -26.77
C THR A 95 7.64 0.60 -26.49
N GLY A 96 7.38 0.23 -25.23
CA GLY A 96 7.05 -1.14 -24.81
C GLY A 96 8.23 -2.06 -24.50
N LYS A 97 9.45 -1.51 -24.46
CA LYS A 97 10.67 -2.25 -24.09
C LYS A 97 11.02 -1.96 -22.63
N PHE A 98 11.30 -2.99 -21.83
CA PHE A 98 11.78 -2.85 -20.44
C PHE A 98 13.02 -3.71 -20.20
N ARG A 99 13.87 -3.29 -19.25
CA ARG A 99 15.08 -4.02 -18.85
C ARG A 99 14.76 -5.07 -17.80
N TYR A 100 15.22 -6.30 -18.00
CA TYR A 100 15.01 -7.42 -17.08
C TYR A 100 16.34 -8.10 -16.67
N GLY A 101 16.36 -8.69 -15.47
CA GLY A 101 17.49 -9.45 -14.93
C GLY A 101 18.69 -8.62 -14.46
N LYS A 102 19.67 -9.29 -13.81
CA LYS A 102 20.93 -8.67 -13.35
C LYS A 102 21.77 -8.08 -14.49
N LYS A 103 21.58 -8.56 -15.73
CA LYS A 103 22.24 -8.09 -16.95
C LYS A 103 21.50 -6.98 -17.72
N LYS A 104 20.30 -6.56 -17.28
CA LYS A 104 19.48 -5.49 -17.90
C LYS A 104 19.23 -5.66 -19.40
N GLU A 105 18.80 -6.85 -19.82
CA GLU A 105 18.46 -7.12 -21.21
C GLU A 105 17.07 -6.57 -21.55
N TRP A 106 16.90 -6.06 -22.77
CA TRP A 106 15.63 -5.51 -23.25
C TRP A 106 14.69 -6.64 -23.65
N VAL A 107 13.57 -6.78 -22.94
CA VAL A 107 12.54 -7.78 -23.25
C VAL A 107 11.24 -7.06 -23.61
N GLN A 108 10.58 -7.52 -24.68
CA GLN A 108 9.25 -7.08 -25.09
C GLN A 108 8.27 -8.22 -24.79
N ARG A 109 7.35 -8.02 -23.82
CA ARG A 109 6.20 -8.92 -23.62
C ARG A 109 4.99 -8.33 -24.34
N GLN A 110 4.41 -9.07 -25.27
CA GLN A 110 3.04 -8.82 -25.73
C GLN A 110 2.08 -9.41 -24.70
N VAL A 111 1.36 -8.54 -23.99
CA VAL A 111 0.08 -8.90 -23.38
C VAL A 111 -0.92 -7.95 -24.04
N GLU A 112 -1.71 -8.47 -24.96
CA GLU A 112 -2.79 -7.73 -25.62
C GLU A 112 -4.01 -7.71 -24.70
N PHE A 113 -4.49 -6.50 -24.40
CA PHE A 113 -5.81 -6.31 -23.82
C PHE A 113 -6.86 -6.42 -24.92
N ASP A 114 -7.80 -7.35 -24.76
CA ASP A 114 -8.90 -7.58 -25.70
C ASP A 114 -10.14 -6.74 -25.32
N ASP A 115 -10.66 -5.97 -26.27
CA ASP A 115 -11.65 -4.90 -26.05
C ASP A 115 -13.06 -5.44 -25.69
N VAL A 116 -13.27 -6.75 -25.77
CA VAL A 116 -14.60 -7.39 -25.69
C VAL A 116 -15.20 -7.40 -24.28
N LYS A 117 -14.38 -7.34 -23.21
CA LYS A 117 -14.88 -7.41 -21.81
C LYS A 117 -15.11 -6.06 -21.11
N ALA A 118 -14.74 -4.93 -21.73
CA ALA A 118 -14.66 -3.62 -21.05
C ALA A 118 -15.91 -2.73 -21.17
N ASN A 119 -17.04 -3.25 -21.66
CA ASN A 119 -18.27 -2.49 -21.91
C ASN A 119 -19.27 -2.48 -20.73
N GLN A 120 -18.82 -2.80 -19.51
CA GLN A 120 -19.65 -2.66 -18.31
C GLN A 120 -18.92 -1.77 -17.31
N ILE A 121 -19.69 -0.88 -16.67
CA ILE A 121 -19.36 -0.02 -15.52
C ILE A 121 -19.19 1.47 -15.89
N GLU A 122 -20.29 2.20 -15.63
CA GLU A 122 -20.37 3.66 -15.55
C GLU A 122 -19.92 4.16 -14.16
N CYS A 123 -19.47 5.43 -14.10
CA CYS A 123 -18.94 6.17 -12.94
C CYS A 123 -19.88 6.22 -11.72
N TRP A 124 -19.41 6.62 -10.51
CA TRP A 124 -20.01 7.58 -9.53
C TRP A 124 -19.12 7.70 -8.25
N ASP A 125 -19.30 8.83 -7.52
CA ASP A 125 -18.48 9.36 -6.41
C ASP A 125 -18.95 8.97 -4.97
N GLU A 126 -18.07 9.31 -3.99
CA GLU A 126 -18.20 9.49 -2.52
C GLU A 126 -17.62 8.41 -1.54
N TYR A 127 -16.70 8.90 -0.67
CA TYR A 127 -16.02 8.31 0.53
C TYR A 127 -16.81 8.65 1.82
N PRO A 128 -16.59 8.09 3.05
CA PRO A 128 -15.36 7.50 3.67
C PRO A 128 -15.62 6.12 4.36
N VAL A 129 -14.74 5.46 5.18
CA VAL A 129 -14.43 5.65 6.64
C VAL A 129 -13.18 4.82 7.09
N GLU A 130 -12.62 5.19 8.25
CA GLU A 130 -11.36 4.82 8.93
C GLU A 130 -11.21 3.41 9.57
N ASN A 131 -9.93 3.06 9.79
CA ASN A 131 -9.31 1.92 10.48
C ASN A 131 -9.36 0.54 9.79
N GLY A 132 -8.24 0.20 9.14
CA GLY A 132 -8.01 -1.04 8.37
C GLY A 132 -8.80 -1.07 7.06
N TYR A 133 -8.20 -1.46 5.93
CA TYR A 133 -8.97 -1.62 4.70
C TYR A 133 -9.69 -2.97 4.76
N VAL A 134 -10.99 -2.92 5.03
CA VAL A 134 -11.82 -4.12 5.09
C VAL A 134 -12.31 -4.47 3.69
N TYR A 135 -11.89 -5.58 3.13
CA TYR A 135 -12.40 -6.06 1.84
C TYR A 135 -13.83 -6.59 2.04
N THR A 136 -14.81 -5.89 1.47
CA THR A 136 -16.26 -6.15 1.61
C THR A 136 -16.85 -6.66 0.30
N ASP A 137 -18.13 -7.10 0.27
CA ASP A 137 -18.83 -7.36 -1.00
C ASP A 137 -19.18 -6.08 -1.78
N ASN A 138 -18.96 -4.90 -1.19
CA ASN A 138 -19.20 -3.62 -1.82
C ASN A 138 -18.00 -3.17 -2.66
N GLU A 139 -18.13 -3.33 -3.98
CA GLU A 139 -17.10 -2.98 -4.96
C GLU A 139 -16.65 -1.50 -4.88
N THR A 140 -17.55 -0.59 -4.52
CA THR A 140 -17.25 0.85 -4.40
C THR A 140 -16.31 1.14 -3.24
N VAL A 141 -16.59 0.52 -2.09
CA VAL A 141 -15.77 0.63 -0.87
C VAL A 141 -14.38 0.04 -1.12
N ASN A 142 -14.30 -1.12 -1.76
CA ASN A 142 -13.03 -1.75 -2.10
C ASN A 142 -12.18 -0.93 -3.09
N LYS A 143 -12.83 -0.24 -4.05
CA LYS A 143 -12.14 0.66 -4.97
C LYS A 143 -11.59 1.90 -4.26
N ALA A 144 -12.35 2.47 -3.32
CA ALA A 144 -11.89 3.59 -2.49
C ALA A 144 -10.68 3.18 -1.65
N TYR A 145 -10.71 2.00 -1.03
CA TYR A 145 -9.56 1.44 -0.31
C TYR A 145 -8.35 1.20 -1.21
N ALA A 146 -8.57 0.62 -2.39
CA ALA A 146 -7.50 0.46 -3.37
C ALA A 146 -6.88 1.81 -3.77
N ILE A 147 -7.69 2.86 -3.96
CA ILE A 147 -7.19 4.21 -4.29
C ILE A 147 -6.35 4.79 -3.15
N ASP A 148 -6.77 4.64 -1.90
CA ASP A 148 -6.02 5.16 -0.74
C ASP A 148 -4.68 4.42 -0.55
N ILE A 149 -4.66 3.08 -0.69
CA ILE A 149 -3.42 2.28 -0.75
C ILE A 149 -2.51 2.79 -1.87
N LEU A 150 -3.09 3.03 -3.05
CA LEU A 150 -2.35 3.52 -4.20
C LEU A 150 -1.74 4.91 -3.94
N GLU A 151 -2.49 5.82 -3.33
CA GLU A 151 -2.04 7.18 -3.00
C GLU A 151 -0.96 7.19 -1.90
N LYS A 152 -1.03 6.28 -0.92
CA LYS A 152 -0.02 6.14 0.15
C LYS A 152 1.28 5.49 -0.32
N HIS A 153 1.19 4.42 -1.11
CA HIS A 153 2.34 3.53 -1.37
C HIS A 153 2.95 3.70 -2.77
N PHE A 154 2.31 4.42 -3.70
CA PHE A 154 2.76 4.54 -5.09
C PHE A 154 3.09 5.98 -5.47
N THR A 155 3.80 6.15 -6.60
CA THR A 155 4.11 7.49 -7.08
C THR A 155 2.83 8.17 -7.56
N LYS A 156 2.76 9.50 -7.47
CA LYS A 156 1.59 10.28 -7.90
C LYS A 156 1.13 9.94 -9.32
N SER A 157 2.06 9.72 -10.25
CA SER A 157 1.76 9.32 -11.64
C SER A 157 1.17 7.90 -11.77
N GLN A 158 1.60 6.98 -10.91
CA GLN A 158 1.06 5.61 -10.85
C GLN A 158 -0.33 5.62 -10.20
N ALA A 159 -0.46 6.30 -9.05
CA ALA A 159 -1.72 6.44 -8.33
C ALA A 159 -2.80 7.10 -9.20
N VAL A 160 -2.48 8.22 -9.87
CA VAL A 160 -3.42 8.92 -10.77
C VAL A 160 -3.87 8.03 -11.94
N PHE A 161 -2.96 7.22 -12.50
CA PHE A 161 -3.30 6.29 -13.57
C PHE A 161 -4.22 5.16 -13.07
N CYS A 162 -3.86 4.51 -11.96
CA CYS A 162 -4.70 3.49 -11.35
C CYS A 162 -6.06 4.02 -10.97
N LYS A 163 -6.12 5.17 -10.30
CA LYS A 163 -7.34 5.86 -9.90
C LYS A 163 -8.23 6.06 -11.12
N SER A 164 -7.68 6.62 -12.20
CA SER A 164 -8.42 6.80 -13.45
C SER A 164 -8.95 5.48 -14.02
N VAL A 165 -8.14 4.41 -14.02
CA VAL A 165 -8.62 3.09 -14.47
C VAL A 165 -9.75 2.55 -13.59
N LEU A 166 -9.65 2.73 -12.27
CA LEU A 166 -10.64 2.26 -11.30
C LEU A 166 -11.94 3.08 -11.34
N THR A 167 -11.86 4.39 -11.60
CA THR A 167 -13.03 5.31 -11.60
C THR A 167 -13.69 5.48 -12.97
N LEU A 168 -12.90 5.49 -14.04
CA LEU A 168 -13.39 5.77 -15.41
C LEU A 168 -13.42 4.52 -16.30
N GLY A 169 -12.77 3.43 -15.88
CA GLY A 169 -12.56 2.26 -16.72
C GLY A 169 -11.47 2.45 -17.77
N THR A 170 -11.04 1.35 -18.38
CA THR A 170 -9.86 1.30 -19.26
C THR A 170 -10.02 2.11 -20.55
N LYS A 171 -11.21 2.08 -21.17
CA LYS A 171 -11.50 2.80 -22.42
C LYS A 171 -11.47 4.32 -22.24
N ALA A 172 -12.18 4.84 -21.24
CA ALA A 172 -12.23 6.27 -20.97
C ALA A 172 -10.88 6.78 -20.45
N THR A 173 -10.19 5.98 -19.62
CA THR A 173 -8.81 6.30 -19.19
C THR A 173 -7.87 6.41 -20.39
N ARG A 174 -7.88 5.44 -21.30
CA ARG A 174 -7.05 5.50 -22.51
C ARG A 174 -7.30 6.79 -23.30
N LYS A 175 -8.56 7.20 -23.44
CA LYS A 175 -8.95 8.43 -24.13
C LYS A 175 -8.50 9.68 -23.36
N ASN A 176 -8.69 9.72 -22.05
CA ASN A 176 -8.32 10.86 -21.19
C ASN A 176 -6.81 11.11 -21.13
N PHE A 177 -6.01 10.06 -21.21
CA PHE A 177 -4.55 10.18 -21.29
C PHE A 177 -4.03 10.25 -22.74
N GLU A 178 -4.91 10.29 -23.74
CA GLU A 178 -4.57 10.32 -25.17
C GLU A 178 -3.58 9.20 -25.58
N LEU A 179 -3.73 8.02 -24.96
CA LEU A 179 -2.81 6.89 -25.15
C LEU A 179 -3.25 6.00 -26.31
N THR A 180 -2.28 5.53 -27.08
CA THR A 180 -2.48 4.43 -28.03
C THR A 180 -2.78 3.12 -27.27
N LYS A 181 -3.46 2.15 -27.91
CA LYS A 181 -3.74 0.83 -27.30
C LYS A 181 -2.47 0.17 -26.74
N GLN A 182 -1.37 0.26 -27.50
CA GLN A 182 -0.08 -0.29 -27.10
C GLN A 182 0.51 0.43 -25.87
N THR A 183 0.50 1.77 -25.85
CA THR A 183 1.07 2.55 -24.73
C THR A 183 0.25 2.38 -23.45
N PHE A 184 -1.08 2.32 -23.57
CA PHE A 184 -1.97 2.00 -22.46
C PHE A 184 -1.65 0.64 -21.84
N ASN A 185 -1.57 -0.42 -22.67
CA ASN A 185 -1.26 -1.77 -22.18
C ASN A 185 0.12 -1.86 -21.53
N ASN A 186 1.11 -1.14 -22.07
CA ASN A 186 2.44 -1.06 -21.47
C ASN A 186 2.42 -0.40 -20.10
N ARG A 187 1.69 0.72 -19.95
CA ARG A 187 1.54 1.42 -18.68
C ARG A 187 0.78 0.55 -17.68
N PHE A 188 -0.31 -0.06 -18.10
CA PHE A 188 -1.12 -0.99 -17.31
C PHE A 188 -0.29 -2.16 -16.76
N ASN A 189 0.48 -2.84 -17.61
CA ASN A 189 1.33 -3.96 -17.20
C ASN A 189 2.45 -3.57 -16.23
N ARG A 190 3.03 -2.35 -16.36
CA ARG A 190 4.03 -1.87 -15.39
C ARG A 190 3.42 -1.62 -14.03
N THR A 191 2.24 -1.02 -14.05
CA THR A 191 1.49 -0.70 -12.85
C THR A 191 1.14 -1.96 -12.09
N ILE A 192 0.65 -3.02 -12.76
CA ILE A 192 0.41 -4.34 -12.14
C ILE A 192 1.69 -4.88 -11.49
N ARG A 193 2.83 -4.87 -12.20
CA ARG A 193 4.10 -5.35 -11.61
C ARG A 193 4.57 -4.51 -10.43
N ALA A 194 4.34 -3.20 -10.47
CA ALA A 194 4.67 -2.30 -9.37
C ALA A 194 3.81 -2.64 -8.14
N ILE A 195 2.52 -2.94 -8.36
CA ILE A 195 1.58 -3.39 -7.33
C ILE A 195 2.08 -4.70 -6.73
N GLU A 196 2.31 -5.73 -7.54
CA GLU A 196 2.84 -7.03 -7.09
C GLU A 196 4.15 -6.89 -6.30
N LYS A 197 5.10 -6.08 -6.79
CA LYS A 197 6.39 -5.89 -6.12
C LYS A 197 6.23 -5.21 -4.75
N LYS A 198 5.29 -4.28 -4.63
CA LYS A 198 5.03 -3.53 -3.39
C LYS A 198 4.00 -4.20 -2.49
N ARG A 199 3.46 -5.37 -2.88
CA ARG A 199 2.42 -6.09 -2.12
C ARG A 199 2.75 -6.22 -0.63
N HIS A 200 3.99 -6.59 -0.32
CA HIS A 200 4.48 -6.70 1.06
C HIS A 200 4.39 -5.42 1.92
N LEU A 201 4.19 -4.24 1.31
CA LEU A 201 4.08 -2.97 2.04
C LEU A 201 2.66 -2.68 2.53
N TYR A 202 1.65 -3.30 1.93
CA TYR A 202 0.24 -3.02 2.19
C TYR A 202 -0.61 -4.29 2.35
N ILE A 203 0.01 -5.47 2.33
CA ILE A 203 -0.70 -6.75 2.45
C ILE A 203 -1.41 -6.86 3.81
N ASP A 204 -0.77 -6.36 4.86
CA ASP A 204 -1.32 -6.35 6.23
C ASP A 204 -2.36 -5.23 6.44
N GLU A 205 -2.48 -4.30 5.48
CA GLU A 205 -3.49 -3.24 5.54
C GLU A 205 -4.84 -3.70 4.96
N VAL A 206 -4.84 -4.78 4.16
CA VAL A 206 -6.03 -5.35 3.52
C VAL A 206 -6.43 -6.61 4.28
N VAL A 207 -7.51 -6.53 5.03
CA VAL A 207 -8.12 -7.67 5.73
C VAL A 207 -9.54 -7.84 5.22
N THR A 208 -10.01 -9.08 5.05
CA THR A 208 -11.41 -9.37 4.74
C THR A 208 -12.33 -9.02 5.92
N GLU A 209 -13.63 -8.87 5.68
CA GLU A 209 -14.62 -8.74 6.76
C GLU A 209 -14.50 -9.90 7.76
N ALA A 210 -14.35 -11.13 7.26
CA ALA A 210 -14.16 -12.33 8.08
C ALA A 210 -12.89 -12.26 8.94
N GLU A 211 -11.75 -11.84 8.36
CA GLU A 211 -10.51 -11.67 9.13
C GLU A 211 -10.63 -10.55 10.17
N LYS A 212 -11.37 -9.48 9.88
CA LYS A 212 -11.63 -8.42 10.86
C LYS A 212 -12.47 -8.92 12.02
N GLU A 213 -13.57 -9.62 11.76
CA GLU A 213 -14.40 -10.22 12.81
C GLU A 213 -13.59 -11.18 13.70
N ILE A 214 -12.70 -11.98 13.09
CA ILE A 214 -11.81 -12.86 13.84
C ILE A 214 -10.82 -12.05 14.69
N ASN A 215 -10.21 -11.00 14.14
CA ASN A 215 -9.26 -10.16 14.86
C ASN A 215 -9.91 -9.39 16.03
N ASP A 216 -11.13 -8.88 15.86
CA ASP A 216 -11.88 -8.18 16.91
C ASP A 216 -12.20 -9.14 18.09
N LYS A 217 -12.57 -10.39 17.77
CA LYS A 217 -12.75 -11.46 18.77
C LYS A 217 -11.44 -11.81 19.47
N LEU A 218 -10.35 -11.96 18.72
CA LEU A 218 -9.02 -12.22 19.26
C LEU A 218 -8.55 -11.11 20.20
N GLU A 219 -8.84 -9.82 19.92
CA GLU A 219 -8.45 -8.73 20.80
C GLU A 219 -9.08 -8.86 22.21
N LEU A 220 -10.35 -9.23 22.28
CA LEU A 220 -11.05 -9.48 23.53
C LEU A 220 -10.50 -10.71 24.27
N ILE A 221 -10.23 -11.79 23.53
CA ILE A 221 -9.67 -13.04 24.06
C ILE A 221 -8.25 -12.83 24.61
N ASP A 222 -7.39 -12.17 23.84
CA ASP A 222 -6.00 -11.90 24.22
C ASP A 222 -5.93 -10.96 25.43
N ARG A 223 -6.90 -10.05 25.58
CA ARG A 223 -7.02 -9.22 26.79
C ARG A 223 -7.29 -10.06 28.04
N VAL A 224 -8.16 -11.07 27.95
CA VAL A 224 -8.43 -12.01 29.05
C VAL A 224 -7.19 -12.84 29.34
N ILE A 225 -6.59 -13.44 28.33
CA ILE A 225 -5.42 -14.33 28.49
C ILE A 225 -4.22 -13.57 29.05
N LYS A 226 -3.89 -12.40 28.50
CA LYS A 226 -2.83 -11.53 29.01
C LYS A 226 -3.05 -11.15 30.47
N TYR A 227 -4.30 -11.04 30.91
CA TYR A 227 -4.61 -10.77 32.31
C TYR A 227 -4.39 -12.01 33.19
N VAL A 228 -4.79 -13.19 32.73
CA VAL A 228 -4.57 -14.47 33.43
C VAL A 228 -3.08 -14.76 33.58
N GLU A 229 -2.27 -14.45 32.57
CA GLU A 229 -0.82 -14.71 32.55
C GLU A 229 0.00 -13.72 33.41
N GLN A 230 -0.62 -12.69 33.98
CA GLN A 230 0.05 -11.77 34.91
C GLN A 230 0.26 -12.44 36.27
N GLU A 231 1.50 -12.39 36.78
CA GLU A 231 1.89 -12.95 38.09
C GLU A 231 1.07 -12.38 39.27
N ASN A 232 0.53 -11.16 39.14
CA ASN A 232 -0.25 -10.47 40.19
C ASN A 232 -1.72 -10.23 39.78
N SER A 233 -2.32 -11.15 39.02
CA SER A 233 -3.71 -11.02 38.56
C SER A 233 -4.69 -10.99 39.74
N ASN A 234 -5.65 -10.06 39.69
CA ASN A 234 -6.72 -9.90 40.67
C ASN A 234 -8.00 -10.58 40.17
N GLU A 235 -8.52 -11.51 40.98
CA GLU A 235 -9.72 -12.29 40.66
C GLU A 235 -10.94 -11.42 40.33
N VAL A 236 -11.12 -10.29 41.01
CA VAL A 236 -12.25 -9.37 40.75
C VAL A 236 -12.20 -8.83 39.32
N GLN A 237 -11.01 -8.48 38.84
CA GLN A 237 -10.84 -7.93 37.51
C GLN A 237 -10.83 -9.03 36.44
N LEU A 238 -10.35 -10.23 36.78
CA LEU A 238 -10.54 -11.43 35.95
C LEU A 238 -12.03 -11.73 35.74
N PHE A 239 -12.85 -11.73 36.80
CA PHE A 239 -14.28 -11.99 36.68
C PHE A 239 -15.01 -10.90 35.89
N LYS A 240 -14.61 -9.63 36.01
CA LYS A 240 -15.12 -8.56 35.13
C LYS A 240 -14.77 -8.79 33.67
N LEU A 241 -13.54 -9.21 33.37
CA LEU A 241 -13.11 -9.52 32.01
C LEU A 241 -13.87 -10.73 31.45
N LEU A 242 -14.08 -11.77 32.26
CA LEU A 242 -14.89 -12.93 31.86
C LEU A 242 -16.35 -12.54 31.62
N LEU A 243 -16.95 -11.69 32.47
CA LEU A 243 -18.29 -11.16 32.25
C LEU A 243 -18.39 -10.36 30.95
N ASN A 244 -17.36 -9.59 30.60
CA ASN A 244 -17.34 -8.83 29.36
C ASN A 244 -17.48 -9.75 28.13
N LEU A 245 -16.98 -11.00 28.18
CA LEU A 245 -17.18 -11.96 27.08
C LEU A 245 -18.67 -12.26 26.83
N TRP A 246 -19.49 -12.27 27.88
CA TRP A 246 -20.93 -12.50 27.77
C TRP A 246 -21.68 -11.35 27.12
N ASP A 247 -21.24 -10.11 27.38
CA ASP A 247 -21.86 -8.90 26.85
C ASP A 247 -21.43 -8.59 25.40
N ASN A 248 -20.55 -9.41 24.82
CA ASN A 248 -20.03 -9.28 23.46
C ASN A 248 -20.37 -10.50 22.59
N GLU A 249 -19.84 -10.53 21.37
CA GLU A 249 -20.04 -11.64 20.41
C GLU A 249 -19.50 -12.99 20.91
N LEU A 250 -18.70 -13.00 21.98
CA LEU A 250 -18.12 -14.21 22.60
C LEU A 250 -19.06 -14.88 23.60
N ARG A 251 -20.34 -14.47 23.66
CA ARG A 251 -21.35 -15.06 24.55
C ARG A 251 -21.51 -16.56 24.33
N TYR A 252 -21.35 -17.05 23.11
CA TYR A 252 -21.47 -18.48 22.79
C TYR A 252 -20.50 -19.36 23.58
N LEU A 253 -19.31 -18.85 23.95
CA LEU A 253 -18.34 -19.60 24.78
C LEU A 253 -18.95 -20.03 26.11
N TYR A 254 -19.87 -19.24 26.67
CA TYR A 254 -20.61 -19.65 27.88
C TYR A 254 -21.56 -20.80 27.64
N PHE A 255 -22.23 -20.84 26.48
CA PHE A 255 -23.15 -21.92 26.13
C PHE A 255 -22.40 -23.20 25.76
N GLU A 256 -21.19 -23.09 25.19
CA GLU A 256 -20.35 -24.24 24.89
C GLU A 256 -19.66 -24.81 26.14
N THR A 257 -19.26 -23.93 27.07
CA THR A 257 -18.59 -24.33 28.31
C THR A 257 -19.57 -24.86 29.37
N PHE A 258 -20.78 -24.29 29.44
CA PHE A 258 -21.75 -24.54 30.49
C PHE A 258 -23.12 -24.89 29.92
N GLY A 259 -23.78 -25.89 30.51
CA GLY A 259 -25.19 -26.16 30.22
C GLY A 259 -26.10 -25.00 30.65
N ASP A 260 -27.37 -25.03 30.22
CA ASP A 260 -28.31 -23.92 30.39
C ASP A 260 -28.46 -23.41 31.83
N TYR A 261 -28.44 -24.30 32.82
CA TYR A 261 -28.51 -23.93 34.23
C TYR A 261 -27.16 -23.47 34.79
N GLU A 262 -26.05 -24.09 34.33
CA GLU A 262 -24.71 -23.78 34.83
C GLU A 262 -24.20 -22.42 34.34
N LYS A 263 -24.63 -21.96 33.16
CA LYS A 263 -24.22 -20.65 32.62
C LYS A 263 -24.78 -19.49 33.44
N GLU A 264 -26.05 -19.55 33.87
CA GLU A 264 -26.65 -18.50 34.71
C GLU A 264 -26.00 -18.47 36.09
N LEU A 265 -25.71 -19.65 36.64
CA LEU A 265 -24.96 -19.79 37.88
C LEU A 265 -23.55 -19.21 37.75
N ALA A 266 -22.86 -19.46 36.64
CA ALA A 266 -21.54 -18.90 36.36
C ALA A 266 -21.57 -17.37 36.30
N LEU A 267 -22.52 -16.78 35.57
CA LEU A 267 -22.69 -15.32 35.47
C LEU A 267 -22.99 -14.69 36.84
N MET A 268 -23.88 -15.30 37.61
CA MET A 268 -24.19 -14.83 38.97
C MET A 268 -22.95 -14.91 39.87
N ASN A 269 -22.20 -16.01 39.82
CA ASN A 269 -20.99 -16.18 40.60
C ASN A 269 -19.88 -15.20 40.19
N PHE A 270 -19.71 -14.90 38.91
CA PHE A 270 -18.76 -13.88 38.46
C PHE A 270 -19.16 -12.47 38.92
N ARG A 271 -20.46 -12.13 38.89
CA ARG A 271 -20.96 -10.85 39.42
C ARG A 271 -20.71 -10.72 40.92
N ASN A 272 -20.78 -11.83 41.65
CA ASN A 272 -20.54 -11.90 43.09
C ASN A 272 -19.06 -12.13 43.46
N ASN A 273 -18.17 -12.23 42.47
CA ASN A 273 -16.75 -12.57 42.65
C ASN A 273 -16.47 -13.91 43.35
N ASP A 274 -17.30 -14.92 43.13
CA ASP A 274 -17.21 -16.25 43.75
C ASP A 274 -17.20 -17.40 42.72
N GLY A 275 -16.62 -17.14 41.54
CA GLY A 275 -16.72 -18.02 40.37
C GLY A 275 -15.47 -18.82 40.02
N ARG A 276 -14.52 -19.05 40.95
CA ARG A 276 -13.18 -19.59 40.61
C ARG A 276 -13.21 -20.87 39.75
N LYS A 277 -14.04 -21.86 40.12
CA LYS A 277 -14.14 -23.13 39.38
C LYS A 277 -14.71 -22.94 37.98
N GLN A 278 -15.69 -22.05 37.84
CA GLN A 278 -16.29 -21.68 36.55
C GLN A 278 -15.29 -20.88 35.71
N ALA A 279 -14.51 -19.98 36.33
CA ALA A 279 -13.49 -19.21 35.63
C ALA A 279 -12.43 -20.12 35.00
N TYR A 280 -11.92 -21.12 35.72
CA TYR A 280 -10.99 -22.10 35.13
C TYR A 280 -11.57 -22.80 33.90
N LYS A 281 -12.82 -23.27 33.97
CA LYS A 281 -13.48 -23.91 32.84
C LYS A 281 -13.60 -22.98 31.64
N LEU A 282 -14.06 -21.74 31.87
CA LEU A 282 -14.25 -20.76 30.81
C LEU A 282 -12.92 -20.27 30.23
N ILE A 283 -11.88 -20.10 31.05
CA ILE A 283 -10.53 -19.74 30.59
C ILE A 283 -9.98 -20.82 29.65
N ASN A 284 -10.16 -22.11 29.97
CA ASN A 284 -9.75 -23.18 29.07
C ASN A 284 -10.47 -23.11 27.72
N ALA A 285 -11.77 -22.81 27.71
CA ALA A 285 -12.52 -22.59 26.48
C ALA A 285 -12.01 -21.37 25.70
N VAL A 286 -11.69 -20.28 26.40
CA VAL A 286 -11.10 -19.06 25.81
C VAL A 286 -9.74 -19.35 25.16
N TYR A 287 -8.88 -20.16 25.79
CA TYR A 287 -7.61 -20.61 25.18
C TYR A 287 -7.85 -21.47 23.93
N ALA A 288 -8.79 -22.42 23.98
CA ALA A 288 -9.12 -23.27 22.84
C ALA A 288 -9.67 -22.46 21.66
N GLU A 289 -10.55 -21.48 21.94
CA GLU A 289 -11.09 -20.57 20.93
C GLU A 289 -9.99 -19.72 20.30
N ARG A 290 -9.07 -19.18 21.12
CA ARG A 290 -7.93 -18.42 20.63
C ARG A 290 -7.12 -19.23 19.61
N ASP A 291 -6.84 -20.49 19.92
CA ASP A 291 -6.03 -21.35 19.07
C ASP A 291 -6.77 -21.68 17.77
N GLN A 292 -8.09 -21.94 17.82
CA GLN A 292 -8.92 -22.15 16.64
C GLN A 292 -8.99 -20.92 15.73
N LEU A 293 -9.22 -19.73 16.29
CA LEU A 293 -9.28 -18.47 15.55
C LEU A 293 -7.93 -18.13 14.90
N ASN A 294 -6.82 -18.38 15.61
CA ASN A 294 -5.47 -18.22 15.04
C ASN A 294 -5.20 -19.21 13.90
N ASP A 295 -5.68 -20.44 14.00
CA ASP A 295 -5.54 -21.42 12.92
C ASP A 295 -6.37 -21.05 11.70
N LEU A 296 -7.56 -20.45 11.89
CA LEU A 296 -8.37 -19.90 10.80
C LEU A 296 -7.65 -18.74 10.08
N LEU A 297 -7.04 -17.81 10.81
CA LEU A 297 -6.23 -16.73 10.22
C LEU A 297 -4.98 -17.23 9.48
N ARG A 298 -4.39 -18.35 9.90
CA ARG A 298 -3.24 -18.96 9.22
C ARG A 298 -3.62 -19.66 7.91
N CYS A 299 -4.88 -20.07 7.78
CA CYS A 299 -5.39 -20.79 6.62
C CYS A 299 -6.10 -19.89 5.60
N ALA A 300 -6.36 -18.63 5.95
CA ALA A 300 -6.87 -17.57 5.06
C ALA A 300 -5.77 -17.02 4.14
#